data_AF-A0A258YUA0-F1
#
_entry.id   AF-A0A258YUA0-F1
#
_cell.length_a   1.000
_cell.length_b   1.000
_cell.length_c   1.000
_cell.angle_alpha   90.00
_cell.angle_beta   90.00
_cell.angle_gamma   90.00
#
_symmetry.space_group_name_H-M   'P 1'
#
loop_
_entity.id
_entity.type
_entity.pdbx_description
1 polymer ?
#
loop_
_entity_poly.entity_id
_entity_poly.type
_entity_poly.pdbx_seq_one_letter_code
_entity_poly.pdbx_strand_id
1 'polypeptide(L)'
;MLNIILDTNIILRQPKVLGLKIPDIHFLIPLNVIEELNTRANSRGVSSDKRIDLIQKASEDGTISIINTDLPLYRQFSERFQANNLSNTDIAILAMAVDFKMKEQDVKIASLDKEIINFASTNGIEVLDNSGIENLIINFSEQTNKSSTALKEEILTYERSERKTLIVEILIGVLVTVFAYLIFKNIGKIVATIQVWGTITLILISGVALFVFRERRRLSYGVVEFLVGALAIIILFQPDNFNLSKVKFNFEFILKIFAGLYIMVRGQDNIIKAIK
;
A
#
# COMPACT_ATOMS: atom_id res chain seq x y z
N MET A 1 -26.62 11.40 17.11
CA MET A 1 -26.11 10.88 15.82
C MET A 1 -24.60 10.92 15.91
N LEU A 2 -23.95 9.77 15.71
CA LEU A 2 -22.51 9.60 15.84
C LEU A 2 -21.81 9.93 14.52
N ASN A 3 -20.85 10.85 14.54
CA ASN A 3 -20.05 11.19 13.38
C ASN A 3 -18.73 10.41 13.39
N ILE A 4 -18.40 9.71 12.31
CA ILE A 4 -17.12 9.01 12.17
C ILE A 4 -16.31 9.65 11.04
N ILE A 5 -15.21 10.30 11.39
CA ILE A 5 -14.31 10.94 10.41
C ILE A 5 -13.33 9.90 9.89
N LEU A 6 -13.29 9.69 8.58
CA LEU A 6 -12.46 8.68 7.94
C LEU A 6 -11.11 9.24 7.49
N ASP A 7 -10.02 8.59 7.90
CA ASP A 7 -8.66 8.80 7.39
C ASP A 7 -8.47 8.13 6.01
N THR A 8 -7.63 8.74 5.17
CA THR A 8 -7.03 8.16 3.96
C THR A 8 -6.67 6.68 4.16
N ASN A 9 -5.95 6.33 5.22
CA ASN A 9 -5.48 4.95 5.44
C ASN A 9 -6.61 3.94 5.68
N ILE A 10 -7.72 4.37 6.28
CA ILE A 10 -8.90 3.51 6.47
C ILE A 10 -9.57 3.24 5.13
N ILE A 11 -9.75 4.26 4.30
CA ILE A 11 -10.35 4.12 2.97
C ILE A 11 -9.48 3.22 2.08
N LEU A 12 -8.16 3.37 2.14
CA LEU A 12 -7.22 2.53 1.37
C LEU A 12 -7.33 1.04 1.73
N ARG A 13 -7.52 0.73 3.02
CA ARG A 13 -7.52 -0.65 3.53
C ARG A 13 -8.89 -1.29 3.53
N GLN A 14 -9.94 -0.51 3.79
CA GLN A 14 -11.31 -0.98 4.01
C GLN A 14 -12.31 -0.13 3.21
N PRO A 15 -12.25 -0.15 1.86
CA PRO A 15 -13.15 0.66 1.03
C PRO A 15 -14.64 0.31 1.23
N LYS A 16 -14.95 -0.86 1.80
CA LYS A 16 -16.31 -1.28 2.19
C LYS A 16 -17.01 -0.29 3.11
N VAL A 17 -16.26 0.47 3.93
CA VAL A 17 -16.84 1.48 4.81
C VAL A 17 -17.66 2.52 4.03
N LEU A 18 -17.29 2.80 2.78
CA LEU A 18 -17.98 3.75 1.90
C LEU A 18 -19.39 3.27 1.52
N GLY A 19 -19.63 1.96 1.54
CA GLY A 19 -20.94 1.37 1.23
C GLY A 19 -21.79 1.05 2.46
N LEU A 20 -21.34 1.41 3.66
CA LEU A 20 -22.07 1.15 4.90
C LEU A 20 -23.10 2.24 5.15
N LYS A 21 -24.34 1.81 5.42
CA LYS A 21 -25.40 2.68 5.92
C LYS A 21 -25.86 2.12 7.26
N ILE A 22 -25.49 2.81 8.33
CA ILE A 22 -25.79 2.39 9.70
C ILE A 22 -26.73 3.43 10.31
N PRO A 23 -27.87 3.03 10.91
CA PRO A 23 -28.74 3.96 11.61
C PRO A 23 -27.96 4.74 12.68
N ASP A 24 -28.22 6.05 12.78
CA ASP A 24 -27.61 6.96 13.75
C ASP A 24 -26.09 7.14 13.66
N ILE A 25 -25.43 6.59 12.63
CA ILE A 25 -24.01 6.81 12.34
C ILE A 25 -23.87 7.50 10.98
N HIS A 26 -23.05 8.53 10.94
CA HIS A 26 -22.75 9.29 9.73
C HIS A 26 -21.24 9.33 9.48
N PHE A 27 -20.83 8.86 8.31
CA PHE A 27 -19.42 8.84 7.91
C PHE A 27 -19.05 10.15 7.22
N LEU A 28 -17.95 10.76 7.67
CA LEU A 28 -17.46 12.04 7.17
C LEU A 28 -16.08 11.86 6.54
N ILE A 29 -15.87 12.46 5.36
CA ILE A 29 -14.58 12.48 4.68
C ILE A 29 -14.16 13.94 4.48
N PRO A 30 -13.06 14.39 5.11
CA PRO A 30 -12.49 15.70 4.83
C PRO A 30 -12.04 15.82 3.38
N LEU A 31 -12.23 16.98 2.74
CA LEU A 31 -11.77 17.22 1.37
C LEU A 31 -10.26 16.95 1.21
N ASN A 32 -9.46 17.23 2.25
CA ASN A 32 -8.01 16.97 2.25
C ASN A 32 -7.66 15.48 2.09
N VAL A 33 -8.52 14.56 2.54
CA VAL A 33 -8.35 13.11 2.32
C VAL A 33 -8.47 12.78 0.84
N ILE A 34 -9.41 13.43 0.13
CA ILE A 34 -9.59 13.26 -1.31
C ILE A 34 -8.40 13.85 -2.07
N GLU A 35 -7.93 15.03 -1.68
CA GLU A 35 -6.74 15.66 -2.25
C GLU A 35 -5.51 14.77 -2.06
N GLU A 36 -5.32 14.19 -0.88
CA GLU A 36 -4.22 13.29 -0.61
C GLU A 36 -4.27 12.01 -1.46
N LEU A 37 -5.45 11.40 -1.59
CA LEU A 37 -5.65 10.25 -2.48
C LEU A 37 -5.26 10.60 -3.93
N ASN A 38 -5.64 11.80 -4.39
CA ASN A 38 -5.31 12.27 -5.73
C ASN A 38 -3.80 12.54 -5.89
N THR A 39 -3.16 13.19 -4.92
CA THR A 39 -1.70 13.40 -4.91
C THR A 39 -0.95 12.06 -4.94
N ARG A 40 -1.40 11.07 -4.15
CA ARG A 40 -0.84 9.71 -4.15
C ARG A 40 -1.01 9.03 -5.51
N ALA A 41 -2.18 9.13 -6.16
CA ALA A 41 -2.38 8.59 -7.51
C ALA A 41 -1.46 9.23 -8.55
N ASN A 42 -1.34 10.56 -8.54
CA ASN A 42 -0.48 11.30 -9.46
C ASN A 42 1.00 10.95 -9.26
N SER A 43 1.44 10.72 -8.01
CA SER A 43 2.81 10.26 -7.73
C SER A 43 3.13 8.89 -8.31
N ARG A 44 2.11 8.08 -8.61
CA ARG A 44 2.21 6.77 -9.29
C ARG A 44 2.03 6.87 -10.81
N GLY A 45 1.84 8.08 -11.35
CA GLY A 45 1.55 8.30 -12.77
C GLY A 45 0.13 7.91 -13.19
N VAL A 46 -0.80 7.81 -12.24
CA VAL A 46 -2.22 7.51 -12.49
C VAL A 46 -3.03 8.79 -12.36
N SER A 47 -3.89 9.08 -13.33
CA SER A 47 -4.62 10.35 -13.43
C SER A 47 -5.69 10.55 -12.33
N SER A 48 -6.21 9.47 -11.76
CA SER A 48 -7.17 9.50 -10.65
C SER A 48 -7.17 8.16 -9.91
N ASP A 49 -7.36 8.19 -8.59
CA ASP A 49 -7.58 6.99 -7.79
C ASP A 49 -9.05 6.56 -7.92
N LYS A 50 -9.33 5.31 -8.30
CA LYS A 50 -10.71 4.77 -8.37
C LYS A 50 -11.48 4.91 -7.05
N ARG A 51 -10.78 4.99 -5.91
CA ARG A 51 -11.42 5.23 -4.61
C ARG A 51 -12.06 6.61 -4.52
N ILE A 52 -11.56 7.61 -5.26
CA ILE A 52 -12.19 8.93 -5.35
C ILE A 52 -13.56 8.80 -6.03
N ASP A 53 -13.65 8.01 -7.10
CA ASP A 53 -14.94 7.74 -7.77
C ASP A 53 -15.92 7.03 -6.81
N LEU A 54 -15.42 6.08 -6.00
CA LEU A 54 -16.22 5.40 -4.98
C LEU A 54 -16.67 6.35 -3.87
N ILE A 55 -15.83 7.28 -3.43
CA ILE A 55 -16.17 8.32 -2.46
C ILE A 55 -17.27 9.22 -3.02
N GLN A 56 -17.13 9.67 -4.27
CA GLN A 56 -18.15 10.53 -4.89
C GLN A 56 -19.50 9.81 -4.97
N LYS A 57 -19.52 8.56 -5.45
CA LYS A 57 -20.74 7.74 -5.51
C LYS A 57 -21.34 7.48 -4.13
N ALA A 58 -20.51 7.21 -3.13
CA ALA A 58 -20.95 7.07 -1.74
C ALA A 58 -21.57 8.35 -1.18
N SER A 59 -21.04 9.51 -1.58
CA SER A 59 -21.62 10.80 -1.21
C SER A 59 -22.97 11.04 -1.91
N GLU A 60 -23.10 10.64 -3.17
CA GLU A 60 -24.36 10.73 -3.93
C GLU A 60 -25.44 9.77 -3.38
N ASP A 61 -25.05 8.56 -2.98
CA ASP A 61 -25.90 7.56 -2.31
C ASP A 61 -26.25 7.94 -0.85
N GLY A 62 -25.61 8.98 -0.31
CA GLY A 62 -25.81 9.46 1.06
C GLY A 62 -25.30 8.51 2.15
N THR A 63 -24.33 7.63 1.84
CA THR A 63 -23.66 6.78 2.84
C THR A 63 -22.55 7.53 3.55
N ILE A 64 -21.95 8.53 2.89
CA ILE A 64 -20.94 9.43 3.46
C ILE A 64 -21.30 10.90 3.16
N SER A 65 -20.65 11.82 3.85
CA SER A 65 -20.61 13.24 3.45
C SER A 65 -19.18 13.73 3.30
N ILE A 66 -18.91 14.42 2.20
CA ILE A 66 -17.64 15.12 1.98
C ILE A 66 -17.74 16.49 2.65
N ILE A 67 -16.84 16.76 3.59
CA ILE A 67 -16.84 18.01 4.36
C ILE A 67 -15.63 18.84 3.98
N ASN A 68 -15.86 20.11 3.66
CA ASN A 68 -14.77 21.08 3.56
C ASN A 68 -14.41 21.56 4.96
N THR A 69 -13.14 21.38 5.35
CA THR A 69 -12.68 21.78 6.68
C THR A 69 -12.66 23.31 6.76
N ASP A 70 -13.40 23.89 7.69
CA ASP A 70 -13.47 25.34 7.87
C ASP A 70 -12.08 25.95 8.10
N LEU A 71 -11.69 26.84 7.18
CA LEU A 71 -10.38 27.52 7.15
C LEU A 71 -9.97 28.20 8.47
N PRO A 72 -10.87 28.84 9.25
CA PRO A 72 -10.48 29.51 10.49
C PRO A 72 -9.98 28.55 11.57
N LEU A 73 -10.69 27.43 11.78
CA LEU A 73 -10.31 26.41 12.75
C LEU A 73 -9.06 25.69 12.28
N TYR A 74 -8.98 25.33 10.99
CA TYR A 74 -7.77 24.77 10.40
C TYR A 74 -6.54 25.63 10.67
N ARG A 75 -6.62 26.95 10.51
CA ARG A 75 -5.49 27.87 10.79
C ARG A 75 -5.10 27.88 12.26
N GLN A 76 -6.06 28.07 13.15
CA GLN A 76 -5.81 28.11 14.60
C GLN A 76 -5.13 26.82 15.09
N PHE A 77 -5.57 25.69 14.54
CA PHE A 77 -5.06 24.39 14.88
C PHE A 77 -3.74 24.07 14.17
N SER A 78 -3.53 24.54 12.94
CA SER A 78 -2.31 24.28 12.18
C SER A 78 -1.04 24.76 12.91
N GLU A 79 -1.10 25.92 13.57
CA GLU A 79 0.03 26.44 14.36
C GLU A 79 0.34 25.54 15.57
N ARG A 80 -0.70 25.00 16.21
CA ARG A 80 -0.56 24.05 17.34
C ARG A 80 -0.08 22.67 16.89
N PHE A 81 -0.46 22.25 15.68
CA PHE A 81 -0.21 20.91 15.15
C PHE A 81 1.09 20.77 14.37
N GLN A 82 1.59 21.85 13.74
CA GLN A 82 2.87 21.85 13.02
C GLN A 82 4.06 21.46 13.90
N ALA A 83 3.96 21.64 15.22
CA ALA A 83 4.98 21.19 16.16
C ALA A 83 5.20 19.66 16.18
N ASN A 84 4.23 18.88 15.68
CA ASN A 84 4.23 17.42 15.75
C ASN A 84 4.47 16.71 14.41
N ASN A 85 4.92 17.41 13.35
CA ASN A 85 5.12 16.83 12.00
C ASN A 85 3.88 16.18 11.35
N LEU A 86 2.68 16.55 11.79
CA LEU A 86 1.43 16.07 11.22
C LEU A 86 1.24 16.58 9.78
N SER A 87 0.69 15.74 8.91
CA SER A 87 0.35 16.16 7.55
C SER A 87 -0.86 17.10 7.53
N ASN A 88 -1.04 17.84 6.43
CA ASN A 88 -2.22 18.71 6.26
C ASN A 88 -3.54 17.92 6.37
N THR A 89 -3.56 16.67 5.92
CA THR A 89 -4.72 15.79 6.05
C THR A 89 -4.99 15.45 7.51
N ASP A 90 -3.95 15.10 8.28
CA ASP A 90 -4.09 14.76 9.69
C ASP A 90 -4.60 15.97 10.49
N ILE A 91 -4.06 17.16 10.19
CA ILE A 91 -4.52 18.43 10.77
C ILE A 91 -6.00 18.66 10.47
N ALA A 92 -6.43 18.42 9.23
CA ALA A 92 -7.83 18.60 8.84
C ALA A 92 -8.77 17.62 9.58
N ILE A 93 -8.39 16.34 9.68
CA ILE A 93 -9.14 15.32 10.43
C ILE A 93 -9.27 15.73 11.91
N LEU A 94 -8.16 16.13 12.53
CA LEU A 94 -8.14 16.52 13.94
C LEU A 94 -8.92 17.81 14.20
N ALA A 95 -8.75 18.83 13.36
CA ALA A 95 -9.46 20.10 13.46
C ALA A 95 -10.98 19.88 13.34
N MET A 96 -11.42 19.04 12.41
CA MET A 96 -12.82 18.66 12.28
C MET A 96 -13.31 17.93 13.53
N ALA A 97 -12.57 16.95 14.03
CA ALA A 97 -12.99 16.22 15.23
C ALA A 97 -13.14 17.13 16.47
N VAL A 98 -12.21 18.09 16.64
CA VAL A 98 -12.29 19.07 17.72
C VAL A 98 -13.47 20.02 17.54
N ASP A 99 -13.75 20.50 16.33
CA ASP A 99 -14.92 21.34 16.04
C ASP A 99 -16.24 20.66 16.41
N PHE A 100 -16.42 19.40 15.99
CA PHE A 100 -17.59 18.60 16.36
C PHE A 100 -17.70 18.44 17.88
N LYS A 101 -16.58 18.19 18.56
CA LYS A 101 -16.55 18.08 20.02
C LYS A 101 -16.93 19.39 20.72
N MET A 102 -16.45 20.53 20.22
CA MET A 102 -16.79 21.86 20.74
C MET A 102 -18.27 22.21 20.54
N LYS A 103 -18.90 21.67 19.51
CA LYS A 103 -20.35 21.78 19.24
C LYS A 103 -21.19 20.75 20.02
N GLU A 104 -20.58 20.06 20.99
CA GLU A 104 -21.22 19.00 21.80
C GLU A 104 -21.80 17.86 20.96
N GLN A 105 -21.22 17.58 19.79
CA GLN A 105 -21.61 16.47 18.93
C GLN A 105 -20.76 15.22 19.19
N ASP A 106 -21.40 14.05 19.11
CA ASP A 106 -20.70 12.77 19.22
C ASP A 106 -19.82 12.55 17.98
N VAL A 107 -18.52 12.37 18.21
CA VAL A 107 -17.53 12.21 17.14
C VAL A 107 -16.48 11.16 17.49
N LYS A 108 -16.14 10.33 16.49
CA LYS A 108 -15.01 9.41 16.52
C LYS A 108 -14.14 9.62 15.28
N ILE A 109 -12.87 9.28 15.39
CA ILE A 109 -11.95 9.27 14.25
C ILE A 109 -11.66 7.82 13.89
N ALA A 110 -11.71 7.46 12.62
CA ALA A 110 -11.21 6.19 12.13
C ALA A 110 -9.81 6.40 11.58
N SER A 111 -8.77 5.98 12.31
CA SER A 111 -7.38 6.12 11.87
C SER A 111 -6.51 5.02 12.45
N LEU A 112 -5.40 4.75 11.76
CA LEU A 112 -4.33 3.85 12.21
C LEU A 112 -3.05 4.61 12.54
N ASP A 113 -3.05 5.94 12.40
CA ASP A 113 -1.89 6.77 12.69
C ASP A 113 -1.76 6.97 14.20
N LYS A 114 -0.58 6.65 14.73
CA LYS A 114 -0.28 6.77 16.16
C LYS A 114 -0.35 8.21 16.64
N GLU A 115 0.02 9.17 15.79
CA GLU A 115 0.03 10.58 16.14
C GLU A 115 -1.41 11.11 16.26
N ILE A 116 -2.30 10.73 15.32
CA ILE A 116 -3.74 11.02 15.40
C ILE A 116 -4.34 10.36 16.64
N ILE A 117 -4.04 9.08 16.90
CA ILE A 117 -4.55 8.32 18.06
C ILE A 117 -4.17 9.01 19.38
N ASN A 118 -2.89 9.35 19.54
CA ASN A 118 -2.39 9.99 20.75
C ASN A 118 -3.03 11.35 20.98
N PHE A 119 -3.17 12.15 19.92
CA PHE A 119 -3.80 13.46 20.03
C PHE A 119 -5.30 13.34 20.37
N ALA A 120 -6.03 12.49 19.66
CA ALA A 120 -7.46 12.27 19.89
C ALA A 120 -7.72 11.82 21.33
N SER A 121 -6.93 10.87 21.84
CA SER A 121 -7.02 10.40 23.23
C SER A 121 -6.82 11.53 24.25
N THR A 122 -5.82 12.40 24.03
CA THR A 122 -5.54 13.55 24.90
C THR A 122 -6.68 14.57 24.94
N ASN A 123 -7.51 14.62 23.88
CA ASN A 123 -8.64 15.55 23.77
C ASN A 123 -9.99 14.88 24.02
N GLY A 124 -10.02 13.64 24.55
CA GLY A 124 -11.25 12.92 24.84
C GLY A 124 -12.09 12.58 23.61
N ILE A 125 -11.43 12.38 22.46
CA ILE A 125 -12.02 11.94 21.20
C ILE A 125 -11.70 10.45 21.04
N GLU A 126 -12.73 9.63 20.88
CA GLU A 126 -12.55 8.19 20.71
C GLU A 126 -12.06 7.87 19.29
N VAL A 127 -11.16 6.90 19.18
CA VAL A 127 -10.61 6.45 17.89
C VAL A 127 -11.01 5.01 17.61
N LEU A 128 -11.51 4.78 16.41
CA LEU A 128 -11.78 3.47 15.85
C LEU A 128 -10.55 2.99 15.09
N ASP A 129 -9.95 1.93 15.60
CA ASP A 129 -8.85 1.23 14.93
C ASP A 129 -9.37 0.29 13.83
N ASN A 130 -8.46 -0.48 13.22
CA ASN A 130 -8.80 -1.42 12.16
C ASN A 130 -9.85 -2.45 12.59
N SER A 131 -9.78 -2.91 13.84
CA SER A 131 -10.71 -3.90 14.39
C SER A 131 -12.09 -3.29 14.67
N GLY A 132 -12.12 -2.03 15.12
CA GLY A 132 -13.36 -1.28 15.31
C GLY A 132 -14.13 -1.11 14.00
N ILE A 133 -13.45 -0.72 12.91
CA ILE A 133 -14.08 -0.59 11.59
C ILE A 133 -14.48 -1.96 11.03
N GLU A 134 -13.66 -2.99 11.21
CA GLU A 134 -13.98 -4.35 10.76
C GLU A 134 -15.23 -4.89 11.46
N ASN A 135 -15.36 -4.67 12.76
CA ASN A 135 -16.56 -5.02 13.53
C ASN A 135 -17.80 -4.25 13.03
N LEU A 136 -17.67 -2.96 12.70
CA LEU A 136 -18.76 -2.20 12.08
C LEU A 136 -19.16 -2.78 10.71
N ILE A 137 -18.17 -3.16 9.89
CA ILE A 137 -18.45 -3.80 8.61
C ILE A 137 -19.16 -5.14 8.82
N ILE A 138 -18.67 -6.01 9.68
CA ILE A 138 -19.24 -7.35 9.90
C ILE A 138 -20.67 -7.25 10.42
N ASN A 139 -20.88 -6.46 11.48
CA ASN A 139 -22.18 -6.37 12.16
C ASN A 139 -23.28 -5.75 11.27
N PHE A 140 -22.92 -4.82 10.38
CA PHE A 140 -23.90 -4.09 9.56
C PHE A 140 -23.92 -4.51 8.08
N SER A 141 -22.92 -5.26 7.61
CA SER A 141 -22.94 -5.88 6.27
C SER A 141 -23.99 -6.99 6.20
N GLU A 142 -24.19 -7.76 7.27
CA GLU A 142 -25.21 -8.83 7.28
C GLU A 142 -26.64 -8.27 7.29
N GLN A 143 -26.86 -7.15 7.98
CA GLN A 143 -28.17 -6.51 8.11
C GLN A 143 -28.63 -5.78 6.83
N THR A 144 -27.69 -5.34 5.98
CA THR A 144 -27.99 -4.61 4.74
C THR A 144 -27.99 -5.47 3.47
N ASN A 145 -27.95 -6.80 3.59
CA ASN A 145 -27.97 -7.76 2.47
C ASN A 145 -29.26 -7.75 1.62
N LYS A 146 -30.32 -7.04 2.04
CA LYS A 146 -31.57 -6.89 1.25
C LYS A 146 -31.60 -5.69 0.30
N SER A 147 -30.57 -4.84 0.31
CA SER A 147 -30.42 -3.74 -0.64
C SER A 147 -28.98 -3.75 -1.15
N SER A 148 -28.75 -4.47 -2.25
CA SER A 148 -27.52 -4.34 -3.02
C SER A 148 -27.59 -3.03 -3.79
N THR A 149 -27.13 -1.94 -3.16
CA THR A 149 -26.85 -0.70 -3.89
C THR A 149 -25.74 -0.98 -4.92
N ALA A 150 -25.85 -0.42 -6.12
CA ALA A 150 -24.86 -0.58 -7.19
C ALA A 150 -23.43 -0.26 -6.72
N LEU A 151 -23.31 0.68 -5.77
CA LEU A 151 -22.07 1.03 -5.07
C LEU A 151 -21.40 -0.15 -4.36
N LYS A 152 -22.16 -1.03 -3.68
CA LYS A 152 -21.58 -2.20 -2.99
C LYS A 152 -20.96 -3.19 -3.96
N GLU A 153 -21.63 -3.45 -5.08
CA GLU A 153 -21.08 -4.31 -6.13
C GLU A 153 -19.81 -3.69 -6.73
N GLU A 154 -19.81 -2.38 -6.95
CA GLU A 154 -18.64 -1.66 -7.46
C GLU A 154 -17.45 -1.73 -6.50
N ILE A 155 -17.66 -1.55 -5.19
CA ILE A 155 -16.62 -1.72 -4.16
C ILE A 155 -16.07 -3.16 -4.20
N LEU A 156 -16.93 -4.17 -4.26
CA LEU A 156 -16.52 -5.57 -4.29
C LEU A 156 -15.76 -5.92 -5.59
N THR A 157 -16.18 -5.40 -6.74
CA THR A 157 -15.47 -5.61 -8.00
C THR A 157 -14.11 -4.91 -7.99
N TYR A 158 -14.02 -3.71 -7.41
CA TYR A 158 -12.76 -3.01 -7.18
C TYR A 158 -11.81 -3.84 -6.32
N GLU A 159 -12.23 -4.30 -5.15
CA GLU A 159 -11.40 -5.12 -4.25
C GLU A 159 -10.91 -6.43 -4.92
N ARG A 160 -11.80 -7.11 -5.65
CA ARG A 160 -11.44 -8.32 -6.40
C ARG A 160 -10.41 -8.01 -7.48
N SER A 161 -10.55 -6.89 -8.18
CA SER A 161 -9.62 -6.47 -9.21
C SER A 161 -8.24 -6.15 -8.63
N GLU A 162 -8.17 -5.44 -7.50
CA GLU A 162 -6.92 -5.10 -6.80
C GLU A 162 -6.21 -6.37 -6.31
N ARG A 163 -6.94 -7.28 -5.65
CA ARG A 163 -6.38 -8.56 -5.21
C ARG A 163 -5.86 -9.39 -6.39
N LYS A 164 -6.60 -9.42 -7.50
CA LYS A 164 -6.18 -10.12 -8.71
C LYS A 164 -4.89 -9.51 -9.27
N THR A 165 -4.80 -8.19 -9.36
CA THR A 165 -3.60 -7.49 -9.83
C THR A 165 -2.40 -7.83 -8.95
N LEU A 166 -2.54 -7.74 -7.63
CA LEU A 166 -1.49 -8.10 -6.67
C LEU A 166 -1.00 -9.54 -6.88
N ILE A 167 -1.93 -10.51 -6.98
CA ILE A 167 -1.58 -11.92 -7.20
C ILE A 167 -0.87 -12.10 -8.54
N VAL A 168 -1.38 -11.49 -9.61
CA VAL A 168 -0.78 -11.57 -10.95
C VAL A 168 0.63 -11.00 -10.95
N GLU A 169 0.87 -9.87 -10.29
CA GLU A 169 2.20 -9.26 -10.20
C GLU A 169 3.19 -10.12 -9.42
N ILE A 170 2.76 -10.76 -8.33
CA ILE A 170 3.60 -11.73 -7.61
C ILE A 170 3.92 -12.92 -8.51
N LEU A 171 2.93 -13.49 -9.20
CA LEU A 171 3.12 -14.63 -10.12
C LEU A 171 4.08 -14.28 -11.26
N ILE A 172 3.97 -13.09 -11.84
CA ILE A 172 4.93 -12.59 -12.84
C ILE A 172 6.34 -12.56 -12.25
N GLY A 173 6.50 -12.05 -11.02
CA GLY A 173 7.80 -12.01 -10.37
C GLY A 173 8.41 -13.40 -10.15
N VAL A 174 7.60 -14.37 -9.73
CA VAL A 174 8.01 -15.77 -9.61
C VAL A 174 8.42 -16.35 -10.97
N LEU A 175 7.60 -16.17 -12.00
CA LEU A 175 7.88 -16.68 -13.36
C LEU A 175 9.17 -16.09 -13.95
N VAL A 176 9.36 -14.78 -13.82
CA VAL A 176 10.59 -14.11 -14.26
C VAL A 176 11.81 -14.66 -13.51
N THR A 177 11.67 -14.94 -12.22
CA THR A 177 12.76 -15.54 -11.43
C THR A 177 13.10 -16.96 -11.88
N VAL A 178 12.08 -17.79 -12.15
CA VAL A 178 12.28 -19.13 -12.74
C VAL A 178 13.00 -19.02 -14.08
N PHE A 179 12.61 -18.08 -14.93
CA PHE A 179 13.25 -17.85 -16.21
C PHE A 179 14.71 -17.41 -16.05
N ALA A 180 15.00 -16.49 -15.13
CA ALA A 180 16.36 -16.06 -14.80
C ALA A 180 17.23 -17.23 -14.30
N TYR A 181 16.67 -18.10 -13.46
CA TYR A 181 17.34 -19.32 -13.01
C TYR A 181 17.65 -20.29 -14.17
N LEU A 182 16.71 -20.50 -15.09
CA LEU A 182 16.93 -21.34 -16.28
C LEU A 182 18.00 -20.78 -17.22
N ILE A 183 18.03 -19.45 -17.40
CA ILE A 183 19.10 -18.77 -18.15
C ILE A 183 20.44 -19.02 -17.45
N PHE A 184 20.53 -18.78 -16.14
CA PHE A 184 21.74 -18.97 -15.37
C PHE A 184 22.29 -20.40 -15.48
N LYS A 185 21.42 -21.41 -15.32
CA LYS A 185 21.79 -22.82 -15.47
C LYS A 185 22.38 -23.15 -16.84
N ASN A 186 21.99 -22.43 -17.89
CA ASN A 186 22.44 -22.65 -19.27
C ASN A 186 23.43 -21.57 -19.76
N ILE A 187 23.95 -20.71 -18.88
CA ILE A 187 24.75 -19.54 -19.30
C ILE A 187 25.99 -19.94 -20.10
N GLY A 188 26.63 -21.06 -19.77
CA GLY A 188 27.78 -21.57 -20.51
C GLY A 188 27.47 -21.91 -21.97
N LYS A 189 26.28 -22.46 -22.25
CA LYS A 189 25.84 -22.75 -23.63
C LYS A 189 25.53 -21.48 -24.41
N ILE A 190 24.91 -20.51 -23.74
CA ILE A 190 24.55 -19.19 -24.33
C ILE A 190 25.83 -18.44 -24.71
N VAL A 191 26.80 -18.34 -23.79
CA VAL A 191 28.06 -17.64 -24.03
C VAL A 191 28.92 -18.36 -25.08
N ALA A 192 28.89 -19.69 -25.16
CA ALA A 192 29.61 -20.43 -26.19
C ALA A 192 29.03 -20.25 -27.61
N THR A 193 27.75 -19.90 -27.71
CA THR A 193 27.05 -19.76 -29.01
C THR A 193 27.10 -18.31 -29.53
N ILE A 194 27.15 -17.33 -28.63
CA ILE A 194 27.10 -15.91 -28.96
C ILE A 194 28.51 -15.33 -28.93
N GLN A 195 28.91 -14.61 -29.99
CA GLN A 195 30.18 -13.87 -30.01
C GLN A 195 30.21 -12.81 -28.89
N VAL A 196 31.40 -12.48 -28.39
CA VAL A 196 31.61 -11.55 -27.25
C VAL A 196 30.80 -10.25 -27.38
N TRP A 197 30.77 -9.64 -28.56
CA TRP A 197 30.00 -8.43 -28.83
C TRP A 197 28.48 -8.60 -28.68
N GLY A 198 27.97 -9.78 -29.01
CA GLY A 198 26.57 -10.14 -28.80
C GLY A 198 26.22 -10.24 -27.31
N THR A 199 27.12 -10.78 -26.49
CA THR A 199 26.93 -10.83 -25.03
C THR A 199 26.92 -9.43 -24.41
N ILE A 200 27.84 -8.55 -24.82
CA ILE A 200 27.87 -7.15 -24.35
C ILE A 200 26.56 -6.44 -24.71
N THR A 201 26.11 -6.59 -25.96
CA THR A 201 24.86 -5.98 -26.44
C THR A 201 23.65 -6.50 -25.64
N LEU A 202 23.60 -7.81 -25.39
CA LEU A 202 22.55 -8.43 -24.60
C LEU A 202 22.52 -7.89 -23.16
N ILE A 203 23.67 -7.69 -22.52
CA ILE A 203 23.76 -7.11 -21.17
C ILE A 203 23.21 -5.68 -21.15
N LEU A 204 23.60 -4.84 -22.11
CA LEU A 204 23.11 -3.46 -22.20
C LEU A 204 21.58 -3.41 -22.40
N ILE A 205 21.05 -4.20 -23.32
CA ILE A 205 19.60 -4.33 -23.55
C ILE A 205 18.90 -4.83 -22.28
N SER A 206 19.46 -5.82 -21.59
CA SER A 206 18.90 -6.35 -20.35
C SER A 206 18.87 -5.28 -19.25
N GLY A 207 19.89 -4.42 -19.16
CA GLY A 207 19.92 -3.31 -18.23
C GLY A 207 18.76 -2.32 -18.44
N VAL A 208 18.52 -1.92 -19.68
CA VAL A 208 17.38 -1.05 -20.04
C VAL A 208 16.05 -1.76 -19.80
N ALA A 209 15.94 -3.03 -20.17
CA ALA A 209 14.73 -3.83 -19.96
C ALA A 209 14.39 -3.95 -18.46
N LEU A 210 15.39 -4.19 -17.59
CA LEU A 210 15.22 -4.23 -16.14
C LEU A 210 14.82 -2.87 -15.58
N PHE A 211 15.35 -1.76 -16.12
CA PHE A 211 14.96 -0.42 -15.71
C PHE A 211 13.47 -0.16 -16.03
N VAL A 212 13.05 -0.43 -17.26
CA VAL A 212 11.64 -0.27 -17.68
C VAL A 212 10.72 -1.19 -16.89
N PHE A 213 11.16 -2.42 -16.62
CA PHE A 213 10.39 -3.37 -15.81
C PHE A 213 10.23 -2.90 -14.37
N ARG A 214 11.28 -2.33 -13.76
CA ARG A 214 11.22 -1.72 -12.42
C ARG A 214 10.22 -0.57 -12.37
N GLU A 215 10.20 0.28 -13.40
CA GLU A 215 9.32 1.46 -13.45
C GLU A 215 7.84 1.06 -13.65
N ARG A 216 7.57 0.08 -14.52
CA ARG A 216 6.19 -0.31 -14.85
C ARG A 216 5.57 -1.34 -13.91
N ARG A 217 6.37 -2.23 -13.32
CA ARG A 217 5.89 -3.37 -12.51
C ARG A 217 6.73 -3.51 -11.25
N ARG A 218 6.64 -2.49 -10.39
CA ARG A 218 7.46 -2.38 -9.19
C ARG A 218 7.33 -3.57 -8.24
N LEU A 219 6.10 -4.08 -8.04
CA LEU A 219 5.86 -5.24 -7.17
C LEU A 219 6.53 -6.49 -7.73
N SER A 220 6.27 -6.82 -9.01
CA SER A 220 6.90 -7.96 -9.68
C SER A 220 8.43 -7.86 -9.64
N TYR A 221 9.00 -6.68 -9.89
CA TYR A 221 10.43 -6.44 -9.83
C TYR A 221 10.98 -6.66 -8.41
N GLY A 222 10.30 -6.17 -7.38
CA GLY A 222 10.69 -6.39 -5.98
C GLY A 222 10.65 -7.87 -5.58
N VAL A 223 9.65 -8.62 -6.07
CA VAL A 223 9.58 -10.09 -5.91
C VAL A 223 10.75 -10.78 -6.61
N VAL A 224 11.10 -10.34 -7.83
CA VAL A 224 12.27 -10.87 -8.56
C VAL A 224 13.56 -10.62 -7.79
N GLU A 225 13.81 -9.38 -7.34
CA GLU A 225 15.00 -9.07 -6.53
C GLU A 225 15.07 -9.97 -5.30
N PHE A 226 13.96 -10.08 -4.54
CA PHE A 226 13.93 -10.92 -3.35
C PHE A 226 14.25 -12.39 -3.64
N LEU A 227 13.59 -12.99 -4.64
CA LEU A 227 13.79 -14.40 -4.97
C LEU A 227 15.16 -14.66 -5.61
N VAL A 228 15.68 -13.76 -6.45
CA VAL A 228 17.03 -13.86 -7.02
C VAL A 228 18.10 -13.77 -5.93
N GLY A 229 17.93 -12.86 -4.95
CA GLY A 229 18.82 -12.79 -3.80
C GLY A 229 18.80 -14.07 -2.97
N ALA A 230 17.61 -14.64 -2.72
CA ALA A 230 17.47 -15.92 -2.03
C ALA A 230 18.11 -17.08 -2.81
N LEU A 231 17.88 -17.15 -4.13
CA LEU A 231 18.49 -18.16 -5.01
C LEU A 231 20.01 -18.04 -5.05
N ALA A 232 20.56 -16.82 -5.11
CA ALA A 232 22.00 -16.60 -5.09
C ALA A 232 22.62 -17.19 -3.83
N ILE A 233 21.98 -17.01 -2.68
CA ILE A 233 22.42 -17.62 -1.42
C ILE A 233 22.28 -19.14 -1.48
N ILE A 234 21.14 -19.69 -1.88
CA ILE A 234 20.92 -21.15 -1.97
C ILE A 234 21.98 -21.82 -2.86
N ILE A 235 22.28 -21.24 -4.02
CA ILE A 235 23.28 -21.76 -4.97
C ILE A 235 24.69 -21.75 -4.35
N LEU A 236 25.04 -20.76 -3.53
CA LEU A 236 26.32 -20.73 -2.81
C LEU A 236 26.48 -21.92 -1.84
N PHE A 237 25.37 -22.38 -1.26
CA PHE A 237 25.34 -23.51 -0.34
C PHE A 237 25.10 -24.86 -1.03
N GLN A 238 25.05 -24.94 -2.37
CA GLN A 238 24.95 -26.19 -3.14
C GLN A 238 26.28 -26.62 -3.79
N PRO A 239 27.30 -27.12 -3.04
CA PRO A 239 28.26 -28.07 -3.61
C PRO A 239 27.61 -29.46 -3.75
N ASP A 240 28.10 -30.26 -4.70
CA ASP A 240 27.65 -31.64 -4.99
C ASP A 240 27.67 -32.60 -3.78
N ASN A 241 28.28 -32.21 -2.66
CA ASN A 241 28.22 -32.86 -1.35
C ASN A 241 28.33 -31.79 -0.25
N PHE A 242 27.22 -31.20 0.16
CA PHE A 242 27.22 -30.16 1.18
C PHE A 242 27.81 -30.66 2.51
N ASN A 243 28.99 -30.16 2.86
CA ASN A 243 29.67 -30.42 4.12
C ASN A 243 30.06 -29.08 4.72
N LEU A 244 29.35 -28.68 5.79
CA LEU A 244 29.52 -27.39 6.47
C LEU A 244 30.98 -27.17 6.92
N SER A 245 31.66 -28.25 7.29
CA SER A 245 33.06 -28.27 7.72
C SER A 245 34.06 -28.00 6.59
N LYS A 246 33.63 -28.08 5.32
CA LYS A 246 34.43 -27.77 4.12
C LYS A 246 34.13 -26.40 3.53
N VAL A 247 33.12 -25.68 4.05
CA VAL A 247 32.80 -24.33 3.62
C VAL A 247 33.88 -23.40 4.14
N LYS A 248 34.82 -23.02 3.26
CA LYS A 248 35.78 -21.97 3.57
C LYS A 248 35.05 -20.64 3.49
N PHE A 249 34.78 -20.03 4.65
CA PHE A 249 34.32 -18.65 4.77
C PHE A 249 35.42 -17.67 4.34
N ASN A 250 35.80 -17.72 3.06
CA ASN A 250 36.69 -16.74 2.49
C ASN A 250 35.93 -15.44 2.22
N PHE A 251 36.68 -14.36 1.98
CA PHE A 251 36.10 -13.04 1.72
C PHE A 251 35.13 -13.06 0.53
N GLU A 252 35.43 -13.82 -0.53
CA GLU A 252 34.56 -13.96 -1.71
C GLU A 252 33.19 -14.58 -1.37
N PHE A 253 33.17 -15.64 -0.58
CA PHE A 253 31.94 -16.31 -0.15
C PHE A 253 31.08 -15.37 0.71
N ILE A 254 31.70 -14.68 1.66
CA ILE A 254 31.04 -13.70 2.52
C ILE A 254 30.47 -12.55 1.68
N LEU A 255 31.23 -12.02 0.72
CA LEU A 255 30.80 -10.95 -0.17
C LEU A 255 29.58 -11.36 -1.01
N LYS A 256 29.54 -12.61 -1.50
CA LYS A 256 28.38 -13.11 -2.26
C LYS A 256 27.13 -13.30 -1.37
N ILE A 257 27.30 -13.70 -0.11
CA ILE A 257 26.19 -13.71 0.87
C ILE A 257 25.66 -12.29 1.09
N PHE A 258 26.53 -11.32 1.36
CA PHE A 258 26.12 -9.93 1.56
C PHE A 258 25.45 -9.35 0.31
N ALA A 259 25.94 -9.67 -0.88
CA ALA A 259 25.31 -9.27 -2.13
C ALA A 259 23.89 -9.86 -2.25
N GLY A 260 23.70 -11.15 -1.96
CA GLY A 260 22.39 -11.79 -1.96
C GLY A 260 21.42 -11.15 -0.96
N LEU A 261 21.87 -10.93 0.28
CA LEU A 261 21.09 -10.28 1.33
C LEU A 261 20.71 -8.83 0.96
N TYR A 262 21.66 -8.07 0.41
CA TYR A 262 21.42 -6.70 -0.05
C TYR A 262 20.32 -6.65 -1.13
N ILE A 263 20.37 -7.57 -2.10
CA ILE A 263 19.33 -7.67 -3.13
C ILE A 263 17.97 -8.03 -2.49
N MET A 264 17.94 -8.92 -1.50
CA MET A 264 16.71 -9.27 -0.79
C MET A 264 16.08 -8.07 -0.07
N VAL A 265 16.88 -7.30 0.68
CA VAL A 265 16.41 -6.10 1.41
C VAL A 265 15.87 -5.06 0.43
N ARG A 266 16.58 -4.84 -0.69
CA ARG A 266 16.12 -3.92 -1.74
C ARG A 266 14.81 -4.40 -2.40
N GLY A 267 14.67 -5.70 -2.62
CA GLY A 267 13.42 -6.30 -3.10
C GLY A 267 12.25 -6.06 -2.14
N GLN A 268 12.47 -6.22 -0.83
CA GLN A 268 11.46 -5.92 0.19
C GLN A 268 11.04 -4.44 0.19
N ASP A 269 11.98 -3.50 0.06
CA ASP A 269 11.67 -2.06 -0.05
C ASP A 269 10.79 -1.77 -1.28
N ASN A 270 11.07 -2.40 -2.42
CA ASN A 270 10.25 -2.26 -3.62
C ASN A 270 8.85 -2.88 -3.47
N ILE A 271 8.73 -4.03 -2.80
CA ILE A 271 7.43 -4.65 -2.47
C ILE A 271 6.61 -3.72 -1.58
N ILE A 272 7.20 -3.19 -0.50
CA ILE A 272 6.50 -2.30 0.44
C ILE A 272 6.02 -1.04 -0.28
N LYS A 273 6.87 -0.42 -1.11
CA LYS A 273 6.52 0.80 -1.86
C LYS A 273 5.52 0.56 -3.00
N ALA A 274 5.33 -0.68 -3.44
CA ALA A 274 4.30 -1.01 -4.42
C ALA A 274 2.93 -1.24 -3.76
N ILE A 275 2.92 -1.74 -2.52
CA ILE A 275 1.68 -2.03 -1.77
C ILE A 275 1.16 -0.78 -1.05
N LYS A 276 2.06 0.06 -0.50
CA LYS A 276 1.70 1.30 0.19
C LYS A 276 1.35 2.41 -0.78
#